data_AF-A0A1V5JVX1-F1
#
_entry.id   AF-A0A1V5JVX1-F1
#
_cell.length_a   1.000
_cell.length_b   1.000
_cell.length_c   1.000
_cell.angle_alpha   90.00
_cell.angle_beta   90.00
_cell.angle_gamma   90.00
#
_symmetry.space_group_name_H-M   'P 1'
#
loop_
_entity.id
_entity.type
_entity.pdbx_description
1 polymer ?
#
loop_
_entity_poly.entity_id
_entity_poly.type
_entity_poly.pdbx_seq_one_letter_code
_entity_poly.pdbx_strand_id
1 'polypeptide(L)'
;MWSGSEGRGRWGWFLVLLALGGMGYLMVQDLYSLGETVVRVGGKKIPMTVENVLISRVISGDHWIIQAPLLEKVSGEVQGVSLDVRVSFSGKGGGAAFQAERGLFREDGGELRFWAIKGVASMDHREGFFEAPEALWVPAMDEVSFPRGLQILLDGATLRGSEGVLRRDGALSLWGKVSGVWQERD
;
A
#
# COMPACT_ATOMS: atom_id res chain seq x y z
N MET A 1 33.54 20.11 -18.59
CA MET A 1 33.14 20.18 -17.16
C MET A 1 31.65 19.94 -17.08
N TRP A 2 31.23 18.71 -16.76
CA TRP A 2 29.85 18.40 -16.42
C TRP A 2 29.70 18.67 -14.92
N SER A 3 28.96 19.71 -14.56
CA SER A 3 28.63 20.05 -13.18
C SER A 3 27.27 19.45 -12.84
N GLY A 4 27.24 18.73 -11.72
CA GLY A 4 26.15 17.85 -11.31
C GLY A 4 24.78 18.51 -11.15
N SER A 5 23.77 17.72 -11.49
CA SER A 5 22.42 17.83 -10.93
C SER A 5 22.05 16.51 -10.22
N GLU A 6 22.96 16.02 -9.38
CA GLU A 6 22.59 15.01 -8.38
C GLU A 6 21.81 15.71 -7.25
N GLY A 7 20.62 15.20 -6.93
CA GLY A 7 20.13 15.27 -5.55
C GLY A 7 18.78 15.91 -5.24
N ARG A 8 17.89 16.22 -6.20
CA ARG A 8 16.52 16.72 -5.87
C ARG A 8 15.32 15.96 -6.44
N GLY A 9 15.53 15.00 -7.35
CA GLY A 9 14.41 14.29 -8.01
C GLY A 9 14.01 12.94 -7.43
N ARG A 10 14.72 12.41 -6.42
CA ARG A 10 14.60 11.00 -6.01
C ARG A 10 13.60 10.72 -4.89
N TRP A 11 13.04 11.75 -4.23
CA TRP A 11 12.36 11.55 -2.93
C TRP A 11 10.83 11.45 -2.95
N GLY A 12 10.20 11.58 -4.13
CA GLY A 12 8.74 11.76 -4.26
C GLY A 12 7.88 10.52 -4.03
N TRP A 13 8.34 9.36 -4.49
CA TRP A 13 7.57 8.11 -4.49
C TRP A 13 7.62 7.35 -3.15
N PHE A 14 8.44 7.83 -2.23
CA PHE A 14 8.79 7.17 -0.98
C PHE A 14 7.59 7.03 -0.02
N LEU A 15 6.67 7.99 -0.05
CA LEU A 15 5.55 8.04 0.90
C LEU A 15 4.33 7.20 0.47
N VAL A 16 4.12 7.06 -0.84
CA VAL A 16 3.03 6.31 -1.49
C VAL A 16 2.96 4.86 -1.03
N LEU A 17 4.11 4.28 -0.79
CA LEU A 17 4.26 2.86 -0.52
C LEU A 17 4.66 2.59 0.94
N LEU A 18 5.23 3.58 1.64
CA LEU A 18 5.09 3.70 3.10
C LEU A 18 3.59 3.66 3.49
N ALA A 19 2.71 4.13 2.60
CA ALA A 19 1.28 4.00 2.76
C ALA A 19 0.73 2.56 2.63
N LEU A 20 1.49 1.60 2.11
CA LEU A 20 1.10 0.19 2.21
C LEU A 20 1.50 -0.39 3.57
N GLY A 21 2.59 0.10 4.19
CA GLY A 21 3.04 -0.30 5.51
C GLY A 21 2.23 0.29 6.68
N GLY A 22 1.86 1.58 6.62
CA GLY A 22 1.05 2.22 7.68
C GLY A 22 -0.34 1.63 7.86
N MET A 23 -0.90 1.01 6.80
CA MET A 23 -2.18 0.30 6.82
C MET A 23 -2.17 -0.93 7.76
N GLY A 24 -1.00 -1.55 8.01
CA GLY A 24 -0.92 -2.75 8.87
C GLY A 24 -1.20 -2.40 10.32
N TYR A 25 -0.68 -1.26 10.75
CA TYR A 25 -0.94 -0.71 12.08
C TYR A 25 -2.40 -0.25 12.26
N LEU A 26 -3.02 0.32 11.22
CA LEU A 26 -4.44 0.72 11.26
C LEU A 26 -5.38 -0.46 11.40
N MET A 27 -5.18 -1.49 10.57
CA MET A 27 -5.97 -2.71 10.65
C MET A 27 -5.79 -3.34 12.03
N VAL A 28 -4.58 -3.46 12.56
CA VAL A 28 -4.34 -3.96 13.93
C VAL A 28 -5.14 -3.16 14.96
N GLN A 29 -5.03 -1.83 14.98
CA GLN A 29 -5.66 -1.02 16.02
C GLN A 29 -7.19 -1.00 15.94
N ASP A 30 -7.77 -0.90 14.74
CA ASP A 30 -9.23 -0.88 14.58
C ASP A 30 -9.87 -2.27 14.68
N LEU A 31 -9.15 -3.33 14.31
CA LEU A 31 -9.65 -4.70 14.51
C LEU A 31 -9.45 -5.19 15.94
N TYR A 32 -8.52 -4.60 16.69
CA TYR A 32 -8.47 -4.73 18.15
C TYR A 32 -9.65 -4.03 18.81
N SER A 33 -10.07 -2.85 18.34
CA SER A 33 -11.24 -2.16 18.89
C SER A 33 -12.56 -2.85 18.52
N LEU A 34 -12.65 -3.48 17.33
CA LEU A 34 -13.72 -4.43 16.98
C LEU A 34 -13.60 -5.76 17.74
N GLY A 35 -12.44 -6.03 18.35
CA GLY A 35 -12.06 -7.27 19.02
C GLY A 35 -12.74 -7.53 20.36
N GLU A 36 -13.47 -6.57 20.93
CA GLU A 36 -14.27 -6.83 22.13
C GLU A 36 -15.52 -7.68 21.85
N THR A 37 -15.87 -7.95 20.59
CA THR A 37 -17.09 -8.70 20.23
C THR A 37 -16.83 -10.09 19.65
N VAL A 38 -15.77 -10.81 20.05
CA VAL A 38 -15.62 -12.22 19.65
C VAL A 38 -16.68 -13.10 20.32
N VAL A 39 -17.80 -13.34 19.64
CA VAL A 39 -18.82 -14.28 20.09
C VAL A 39 -18.28 -15.70 19.94
N ARG A 40 -17.93 -16.33 21.06
CA ARG A 40 -17.61 -17.77 21.12
C ARG A 40 -18.89 -18.56 21.41
N VAL A 41 -19.42 -19.30 20.45
CA VAL A 41 -20.45 -20.32 20.69
C VAL A 41 -19.80 -21.69 20.62
N GLY A 42 -19.78 -22.42 21.74
CA GLY A 42 -19.37 -23.83 21.79
C GLY A 42 -17.92 -24.11 21.38
N GLY A 43 -16.99 -23.17 21.55
CA GLY A 43 -15.56 -23.34 21.23
C GLY A 43 -15.21 -23.19 19.74
N LYS A 44 -16.18 -22.94 18.86
CA LYS A 44 -15.93 -22.56 17.46
C LYS A 44 -15.79 -21.04 17.34
N LYS A 45 -14.73 -20.59 16.66
CA LYS A 45 -14.57 -19.19 16.27
C LYS A 45 -15.60 -18.87 15.19
N ILE A 46 -16.51 -17.94 15.45
CA ILE A 46 -17.49 -17.49 14.48
C ILE A 46 -16.85 -16.37 13.64
N PRO A 47 -16.96 -16.40 12.29
CA PRO A 47 -16.52 -15.29 11.47
C PRO A 47 -17.28 -14.02 11.86
N MET A 48 -16.55 -12.93 12.08
CA MET A 48 -17.17 -11.62 12.26
C MET A 48 -17.11 -10.86 10.96
N THR A 49 -18.27 -10.40 10.50
CA THR A 49 -18.43 -9.66 9.26
C THR A 49 -18.89 -8.25 9.59
N VAL A 50 -18.19 -7.26 9.06
CA VAL A 50 -18.52 -5.84 9.19
C VAL A 50 -18.71 -5.27 7.80
N GLU A 51 -19.85 -4.63 7.58
CA GLU A 51 -20.21 -4.04 6.29
C GLU A 51 -19.99 -2.52 6.30
N ASN A 52 -19.72 -1.95 5.12
CA ASN A 52 -19.62 -0.51 4.87
C ASN A 52 -18.65 0.21 5.84
N VAL A 53 -17.43 -0.32 5.93
CA VAL A 53 -16.39 0.18 6.81
C VAL A 53 -15.74 1.43 6.20
N LEU A 54 -15.69 2.50 7.00
CA LEU A 54 -14.91 3.71 6.74
C LEU A 54 -13.99 3.95 7.94
N ILE A 55 -12.68 3.88 7.71
CA ILE A 55 -11.65 4.16 8.70
C ILE A 55 -10.98 5.47 8.33
N SER A 56 -10.84 6.38 9.29
CA SER A 56 -10.13 7.66 9.11
C SER A 56 -9.19 7.88 10.28
N ARG A 57 -7.87 8.00 10.02
CA ARG A 57 -6.88 8.09 11.10
C ARG A 57 -5.65 8.90 10.70
N VAL A 58 -5.02 9.53 11.69
CA VAL A 58 -3.73 10.20 11.52
C VAL A 58 -2.62 9.29 12.08
N ILE A 59 -1.61 8.97 11.26
CA ILE A 59 -0.44 8.17 11.67
C ILE A 59 0.82 8.93 11.32
N SER A 60 1.68 9.17 12.31
CA SER A 60 2.95 9.87 12.08
C SER A 60 2.79 11.21 11.35
N GLY A 61 1.63 11.86 11.53
CA GLY A 61 1.25 13.10 10.86
C GLY A 61 0.41 12.91 9.59
N ASP A 62 0.51 11.78 8.91
CA ASP A 62 -0.20 11.50 7.65
C ASP A 62 -1.66 11.15 7.90
N HIS A 63 -2.58 11.63 7.06
CA HIS A 63 -4.02 11.36 7.20
C HIS A 63 -4.45 10.27 6.24
N TRP A 64 -5.04 9.22 6.79
CA TRP A 64 -5.43 8.01 6.10
C TRP A 64 -6.94 7.85 6.10
N ILE A 65 -7.47 7.41 4.97
CA ILE A 65 -8.88 7.04 4.79
C ILE A 65 -8.91 5.68 4.10
N ILE A 66 -9.56 4.69 4.71
CA ILE A 66 -9.77 3.37 4.14
C ILE A 66 -11.26 3.11 4.06
N GLN A 67 -11.74 2.69 2.90
CA GLN A 67 -13.12 2.31 2.64
C GLN A 67 -13.16 0.86 2.18
N ALA A 68 -14.04 0.08 2.79
CA ALA A 68 -14.27 -1.31 2.43
C ALA A 68 -15.77 -1.63 2.55
N PRO A 69 -16.43 -2.15 1.50
CA PRO A 69 -17.81 -2.62 1.61
C PRO A 69 -17.94 -3.79 2.59
N LEU A 70 -16.89 -4.59 2.75
CA LEU A 70 -16.90 -5.78 3.59
C LEU A 70 -15.51 -6.01 4.21
N LEU A 71 -15.48 -6.20 5.53
CA LEU A 71 -14.36 -6.78 6.26
C LEU A 71 -14.81 -8.04 6.99
N GLU A 72 -14.09 -9.14 6.79
CA GLU A 72 -14.34 -10.42 7.47
C GLU A 72 -13.15 -10.82 8.32
N LYS A 73 -13.39 -11.06 9.61
CA LYS A 73 -12.39 -11.56 10.55
C LYS A 73 -12.63 -13.04 10.83
N VAL A 74 -11.65 -13.87 10.47
CA VAL A 74 -11.69 -15.33 10.65
C VAL A 74 -10.36 -15.81 11.20
N SER A 75 -10.38 -16.44 12.37
CA SER A 75 -9.23 -17.18 12.92
C SER A 75 -7.92 -16.39 13.08
N GLY A 76 -7.97 -15.07 13.27
CA GLY A 76 -6.77 -14.22 13.38
C GLY A 76 -6.30 -13.64 12.04
N GLU A 77 -7.09 -13.86 10.98
CA GLU A 77 -6.96 -13.17 9.71
C GLU A 77 -8.11 -12.19 9.53
N VAL A 78 -7.84 -11.06 8.87
CA VAL A 78 -8.86 -10.11 8.46
C VAL A 78 -8.76 -9.89 6.97
N GLN A 79 -9.86 -10.14 6.29
CA GLN A 79 -9.97 -10.05 4.85
C GLN A 79 -10.87 -8.88 4.49
N GLY A 80 -10.44 -8.08 3.54
CA GLY A 80 -11.24 -7.00 2.97
C GLY A 80 -11.43 -7.20 1.48
N VAL A 81 -12.61 -6.82 0.99
CA VAL A 81 -12.95 -6.86 -0.43
C VAL A 81 -13.12 -5.43 -0.94
N SER A 82 -12.63 -5.14 -2.14
CA SER A 82 -12.78 -3.85 -2.82
C SER A 82 -12.36 -2.66 -1.94
N LEU A 83 -11.11 -2.67 -1.51
CA LEU A 83 -10.53 -1.64 -0.67
C LEU A 83 -10.23 -0.39 -1.49
N ASP A 84 -10.73 0.78 -1.06
CA ASP A 84 -10.29 2.10 -1.52
C ASP A 84 -9.49 2.74 -0.38
N VAL A 85 -8.24 3.08 -0.65
CA VAL A 85 -7.31 3.63 0.33
C VAL A 85 -6.81 4.97 -0.17
N ARG A 86 -6.84 5.97 0.71
CA ARG A 86 -6.32 7.30 0.46
C ARG A 86 -5.44 7.72 1.60
N VAL A 87 -4.33 8.35 1.27
CA VAL A 87 -3.41 8.95 2.24
C VAL A 87 -3.05 10.35 1.78
N SER A 88 -3.03 11.28 2.72
CA SER A 88 -2.52 12.64 2.55
C SER A 88 -1.29 12.80 3.42
N PHE A 89 -0.14 13.09 2.81
CA PHE A 89 1.14 13.16 3.52
C PHE A 89 1.31 14.51 4.19
N SER A 90 1.69 14.48 5.47
CA SER A 90 1.98 15.68 6.24
C SER A 90 3.31 16.30 5.81
N GLY A 91 3.31 17.64 5.70
CA GLY A 91 4.53 18.43 5.54
C GLY A 91 5.12 18.58 4.13
N LYS A 92 4.68 17.81 3.13
CA LYS A 92 5.24 17.89 1.76
C LYS A 92 4.28 18.23 0.63
N GLY A 93 2.96 18.29 0.87
CA GLY A 93 1.98 18.52 -0.19
C GLY A 93 1.98 17.35 -1.18
N GLY A 94 1.21 16.32 -0.86
CA GLY A 94 1.13 15.11 -1.68
C GLY A 94 0.27 14.05 -1.02
N GLY A 95 0.04 12.97 -1.75
CA GLY A 95 -0.78 11.87 -1.27
C GLY A 95 -0.67 10.65 -2.18
N ALA A 96 -1.36 9.60 -1.78
CA ALA A 96 -1.59 8.47 -2.64
C ALA A 96 -3.04 8.01 -2.49
N ALA A 97 -3.57 7.46 -3.58
CA ALA A 97 -4.85 6.79 -3.58
C ALA A 97 -4.71 5.50 -4.35
N PHE A 98 -5.16 4.38 -3.79
CA PHE A 98 -5.15 3.11 -4.50
C PHE A 98 -6.39 2.28 -4.18
N GLN A 99 -6.72 1.42 -5.12
CA GLN A 99 -7.74 0.41 -4.99
C GLN A 99 -7.07 -0.96 -4.99
N ALA A 100 -7.61 -1.88 -4.19
CA ALA A 100 -7.24 -3.29 -4.22
C ALA A 100 -8.51 -4.14 -4.23
N GLU A 101 -8.56 -5.15 -5.09
CA GLU A 101 -9.70 -6.07 -5.14
C GLU A 101 -9.85 -6.85 -3.84
N ARG A 102 -8.72 -7.14 -3.19
CA ARG A 102 -8.66 -7.85 -1.92
C ARG A 102 -7.50 -7.37 -1.07
N GLY A 103 -7.72 -7.33 0.24
CA GLY A 103 -6.66 -7.24 1.25
C GLY A 103 -6.78 -8.37 2.25
N LEU A 104 -5.64 -8.82 2.76
CA LEU A 104 -5.53 -9.77 3.84
C LEU A 104 -4.56 -9.20 4.87
N PHE A 105 -4.98 -9.19 6.11
CA PHE A 105 -4.16 -8.93 7.25
C PHE A 105 -4.08 -10.18 8.13
N ARG A 106 -2.86 -10.61 8.48
CA ARG A 106 -2.63 -11.69 9.42
C ARG A 106 -2.14 -11.10 10.74
N GLU A 107 -2.88 -11.35 11.81
CA GLU A 107 -2.50 -10.92 13.17
C GLU A 107 -1.18 -11.56 13.59
N ASP A 108 -0.94 -12.81 13.19
CA ASP A 108 0.33 -13.50 13.40
C ASP A 108 1.42 -12.93 12.48
N GLY A 109 2.42 -12.28 13.08
CA GLY A 109 3.52 -11.63 12.36
C GLY A 109 3.18 -10.28 11.71
N GLY A 110 1.91 -9.86 11.73
CA GLY A 110 1.48 -8.55 11.22
C GLY A 110 1.57 -8.41 9.69
N GLU A 111 1.56 -9.53 8.96
CA GLU A 111 1.64 -9.55 7.50
C GLU A 111 0.42 -8.89 6.86
N LEU A 112 0.67 -8.05 5.87
CA LEU A 112 -0.34 -7.49 4.99
C LEU A 112 -0.12 -7.92 3.56
N ARG A 113 -1.20 -8.31 2.88
CA ARG A 113 -1.17 -8.65 1.47
C ARG A 113 -2.35 -8.01 0.74
N PHE A 114 -2.08 -7.47 -0.44
CA PHE A 114 -3.08 -6.88 -1.34
C PHE A 114 -2.98 -7.50 -2.72
N TRP A 115 -4.11 -7.62 -3.39
CA TRP A 115 -4.20 -8.16 -4.74
C TRP A 115 -4.85 -7.16 -5.70
N ALA A 116 -4.38 -7.19 -6.94
CA ALA A 116 -4.86 -6.35 -8.04
C ALA A 116 -4.90 -4.87 -7.65
N ILE A 117 -3.73 -4.34 -7.27
CA ILE A 117 -3.57 -2.98 -6.80
C ILE A 117 -3.44 -2.06 -8.00
N LYS A 118 -4.21 -0.98 -8.00
CA LYS A 118 -4.08 0.12 -8.95
C LYS A 118 -4.16 1.42 -8.18
N GLY A 119 -3.21 2.32 -8.39
CA GLY A 119 -3.19 3.56 -7.65
C GLY A 119 -2.50 4.69 -8.37
N VAL A 120 -2.71 5.87 -7.81
CA VAL A 120 -2.05 7.11 -8.18
C VAL A 120 -1.34 7.67 -6.96
N ALA A 121 -0.23 8.31 -7.24
CA ALA A 121 0.66 8.90 -6.28
C ALA A 121 1.00 10.30 -6.74
N SER A 122 0.91 11.27 -5.84
CA SER A 122 1.25 12.66 -6.12
C SER A 122 2.20 13.23 -5.07
N MET A 123 3.26 13.90 -5.51
CA MET A 123 4.14 14.70 -4.67
C MET A 123 4.82 15.79 -5.49
N ASP A 124 5.00 16.98 -4.93
CA ASP A 124 5.71 18.10 -5.58
C ASP A 124 5.17 18.41 -7.00
N HIS A 125 3.84 18.34 -7.17
CA HIS A 125 3.12 18.51 -8.44
C HIS A 125 3.44 17.47 -9.53
N ARG A 126 4.03 16.34 -9.17
CA ARG A 126 4.23 15.20 -10.07
C ARG A 126 3.29 14.08 -9.69
N GLU A 127 2.61 13.53 -10.68
CA GLU A 127 1.75 12.37 -10.53
C GLU A 127 2.36 11.16 -11.22
N GLY A 128 2.02 9.98 -10.71
CA GLY A 128 2.31 8.74 -11.40
C GLY A 128 1.43 7.64 -10.89
N PHE A 129 1.23 6.70 -11.80
CA PHE A 129 0.31 5.61 -11.63
C PHE A 129 1.11 4.36 -11.39
N PHE A 130 0.59 3.50 -10.53
CA PHE A 130 1.20 2.21 -10.28
C PHE A 130 0.16 1.12 -10.33
N GLU A 131 0.55 -0.02 -10.89
CA GLU A 131 -0.25 -1.22 -10.90
C GLU A 131 0.61 -2.41 -10.45
N ALA A 132 0.07 -3.24 -9.57
CA ALA A 132 0.72 -4.45 -9.10
C ALA A 132 -0.30 -5.57 -8.93
N PRO A 133 -0.05 -6.79 -9.44
CA PRO A 133 -0.95 -7.92 -9.20
C PRO A 133 -0.99 -8.32 -7.72
N GLU A 134 0.11 -8.08 -6.99
CA GLU A 134 0.25 -8.43 -5.59
C GLU A 134 1.25 -7.49 -4.90
N ALA A 135 0.91 -7.02 -3.70
CA ALA A 135 1.88 -6.40 -2.79
C ALA A 135 1.81 -7.08 -1.42
N LEU A 136 2.97 -7.25 -0.81
CA LEU A 136 3.17 -7.88 0.48
C LEU A 136 3.99 -6.94 1.36
N TRP A 137 3.52 -6.69 2.58
CA TRP A 137 4.27 -5.99 3.60
C TRP A 137 4.40 -6.87 4.83
N VAL A 138 5.64 -6.96 5.34
CA VAL A 138 5.96 -7.68 6.56
C VAL A 138 6.68 -6.71 7.48
N PRO A 139 6.17 -6.46 8.72
CA PRO A 139 6.75 -5.47 9.63
C PRO A 139 8.25 -5.68 9.87
N ALA A 140 8.69 -6.94 9.96
CA ALA A 140 10.08 -7.29 10.24
C ALA A 140 11.07 -6.90 9.12
N MET A 141 10.59 -6.78 7.87
CA MET A 141 11.43 -6.53 6.70
C MET A 141 11.54 -5.03 6.36
N ASP A 142 10.67 -4.20 6.93
CA ASP A 142 10.60 -2.75 6.69
C ASP A 142 10.57 -2.38 5.18
N GLU A 143 9.94 -3.24 4.38
CA GLU A 143 9.83 -3.13 2.92
C GLU A 143 8.51 -3.69 2.41
N VAL A 144 8.10 -3.23 1.23
CA VAL A 144 6.96 -3.72 0.48
C VAL A 144 7.48 -4.51 -0.71
N SER A 145 7.11 -5.79 -0.78
CA SER A 145 7.44 -6.69 -1.86
C SER A 145 6.32 -6.76 -2.89
N PHE A 146 6.67 -6.80 -4.17
CA PHE A 146 5.80 -6.99 -5.32
C PHE A 146 6.20 -8.29 -6.02
N PRO A 147 5.84 -9.47 -5.46
CA PRO A 147 6.36 -10.76 -5.91
C PRO A 147 5.83 -11.17 -7.29
N ARG A 148 4.81 -10.48 -7.81
CA ARG A 148 4.22 -10.72 -9.13
C ARG A 148 4.38 -9.54 -10.07
N GLY A 149 5.27 -8.62 -9.72
CA GLY A 149 5.67 -7.50 -10.55
C GLY A 149 4.98 -6.19 -10.18
N LEU A 150 5.57 -5.14 -10.72
CA LEU A 150 5.16 -3.76 -10.51
C LEU A 150 5.32 -3.02 -11.84
N GLN A 151 4.28 -2.28 -12.20
CA GLN A 151 4.30 -1.33 -13.30
C GLN A 151 4.11 0.08 -12.75
N ILE A 152 4.94 1.02 -13.18
CA ILE A 152 4.87 2.43 -12.81
C ILE A 152 4.83 3.25 -14.08
N LEU A 153 3.81 4.09 -14.20
CA LEU A 153 3.65 5.05 -15.28
C LEU A 153 3.94 6.44 -14.71
N LEU A 154 4.90 7.11 -15.34
CA LEU A 154 5.37 8.45 -15.02
C LEU A 154 5.10 9.34 -16.23
N ASP A 155 5.13 10.66 -16.03
CA ASP A 155 5.15 11.62 -17.13
C ASP A 155 6.34 11.33 -18.07
N GLY A 156 6.03 10.86 -19.28
CA GLY A 156 7.01 10.50 -20.31
C GLY A 156 7.72 9.16 -20.13
N ALA A 157 7.35 8.32 -19.15
CA ALA A 157 8.01 7.03 -18.96
C ALA A 157 7.09 5.93 -18.41
N THR A 158 7.35 4.68 -18.79
CA THR A 158 6.75 3.50 -18.16
C THR A 158 7.84 2.54 -17.75
N LEU A 159 7.86 2.16 -16.47
CA LEU A 159 8.77 1.18 -15.88
C LEU A 159 7.98 -0.07 -15.51
N ARG A 160 8.53 -1.25 -15.80
CA ARG A 160 7.94 -2.54 -15.43
C ARG A 160 9.01 -3.51 -14.96
N GLY A 161 8.73 -4.23 -13.88
CA GLY A 161 9.50 -5.37 -13.40
C GLY A 161 8.61 -6.60 -13.21
N SER A 162 9.20 -7.79 -13.34
CA SER A 162 8.49 -9.05 -13.03
C SER A 162 8.35 -9.28 -11.53
N GLU A 163 9.23 -8.64 -10.77
CA GLU A 163 9.23 -8.56 -9.33
C GLU A 163 9.76 -7.19 -8.93
N GLY A 164 9.46 -6.75 -7.72
CA GLY A 164 10.08 -5.58 -7.16
C GLY A 164 10.03 -5.56 -5.65
N VAL A 165 10.93 -4.79 -5.05
CA VAL A 165 10.87 -4.43 -3.64
C VAL A 165 11.03 -2.95 -3.52
N LEU A 166 10.22 -2.37 -2.66
CA LEU A 166 10.41 -1.03 -2.20
C LEU A 166 10.71 -1.03 -0.71
N ARG A 167 11.87 -0.50 -0.38
CA ARG A 167 12.34 -0.35 1.00
C ARG A 167 11.79 0.94 1.59
N ARG A 168 11.82 1.08 2.92
CA ARG A 168 11.36 2.30 3.62
C ARG A 168 12.11 3.58 3.25
N ASP A 169 13.39 3.46 2.89
CA ASP A 169 14.17 4.58 2.35
C ASP A 169 13.69 5.00 0.95
N GLY A 170 12.75 4.23 0.40
CA GLY A 170 12.09 4.43 -0.87
C GLY A 170 12.89 3.98 -2.08
N ALA A 171 14.00 3.28 -1.85
CA ALA A 171 14.69 2.58 -2.93
C ALA A 171 13.75 1.53 -3.53
N LEU A 172 13.32 1.78 -4.77
CA LEU A 172 12.64 0.80 -5.60
C LEU A 172 13.68 0.01 -6.37
N SER A 173 13.65 -1.29 -6.17
CA SER A 173 14.43 -2.25 -6.95
C SER A 173 13.46 -3.11 -7.75
N LEU A 174 13.71 -3.22 -9.05
CA LEU A 174 12.95 -4.05 -9.97
C LEU A 174 13.89 -5.12 -10.53
N TRP A 175 13.40 -6.35 -10.66
CA TRP A 175 14.19 -7.45 -11.21
C TRP A 175 13.34 -8.42 -12.05
N GLY A 176 14.03 -9.43 -12.60
CA GLY A 176 13.48 -10.32 -13.61
C GLY A 176 13.44 -9.65 -14.99
N LYS A 177 12.30 -9.75 -15.69
CA LYS A 177 12.10 -9.04 -16.97
C LYS A 177 11.78 -7.58 -16.67
N VAL A 178 12.81 -6.74 -16.66
CA VAL A 178 12.71 -5.29 -16.49
C VAL A 178 12.65 -4.61 -17.85
N SER A 179 11.69 -3.72 -18.05
CA SER A 179 11.56 -2.92 -19.26
C SER A 179 11.21 -1.47 -18.92
N GLY A 180 11.81 -0.52 -19.64
CA GLY A 180 11.49 0.90 -19.57
C GLY A 180 11.16 1.43 -20.97
N VAL A 181 10.06 2.16 -21.10
CA VAL A 181 9.70 2.86 -22.33
C VAL A 181 9.67 4.36 -22.02
N TRP A 182 10.38 5.15 -22.82
CA TRP A 182 10.42 6.60 -22.71
C TRP A 182 9.72 7.21 -23.92
N GLN A 183 8.92 8.25 -23.70
CA GLN A 183 8.42 9.07 -24.80
C GLN A 183 9.43 10.21 -25.01
N GLU A 184 10.01 10.28 -26.21
CA GLU A 184 10.74 11.48 -26.63
C GLU A 184 9.74 12.66 -26.65
N ARG A 185 10.08 13.73 -25.94
CA ARG A 185 9.39 15.01 -26.12
C ARG A 185 9.99 15.68 -27.35
N ASP A 186 9.14 15.93 -28.35
CA ASP A 186 9.45 16.80 -29.49
C ASP A 186 9.81 18.24 -29.04
#